data_AF-A0A9W6VU08-F1
#
_entry.id   AF-A0A9W6VU08-F1
#
_cell.length_a   1.000
_cell.length_b   1.000
_cell.length_c   1.000
_cell.angle_alpha   90.00
_cell.angle_beta   90.00
_cell.angle_gamma   90.00
#
_symmetry.space_group_name_H-M   'P 1'
#
loop_
_entity.id
_entity.type
_entity.pdbx_description
1 polymer ?
#
loop_
_entity_poly.entity_id
_entity_poly.type
_entity_poly.pdbx_seq_one_letter_code
_entity_poly.pdbx_strand_id
1 'polypeptide(L)'
;MCVIGGPAAKKAEDEGFGKCRTTFAITLSMISDAQLKALRTATVDKSKVTRRANGDVDIPARAVVADVRFTAHDLSDMTLSYRHGNWFIID
;
A
#
# COMPACT_ATOMS: atom_id res chain seq x y z
N MET A 1 -1.61 -7.75 -2.92
CA MET A 1 -2.33 -6.52 -2.53
C MET A 1 -3.71 -6.77 -1.97
N CYS A 2 -4.62 -7.46 -2.67
CA CYS A 2 -5.99 -7.71 -2.18
C CYS A 2 -6.09 -8.42 -0.82
N VAL A 3 -5.09 -9.23 -0.45
CA VAL A 3 -5.03 -9.84 0.89
C VAL A 3 -4.67 -8.81 1.97
N ILE A 4 -3.77 -7.86 1.65
CA ILE A 4 -3.26 -6.84 2.58
C ILE A 4 -4.22 -5.64 2.66
N GLY A 5 -4.81 -5.22 1.55
CA GLY A 5 -5.90 -4.25 1.55
C GLY A 5 -7.26 -4.85 1.93
N GLY A 6 -7.31 -6.13 2.36
CA GLY A 6 -8.52 -6.97 2.42
C GLY A 6 -9.78 -6.27 2.92
N PRO A 7 -9.81 -5.71 4.14
CA PRO A 7 -10.99 -5.03 4.67
C PRO A 7 -11.44 -3.83 3.83
N ALA A 8 -10.50 -2.97 3.42
CA ALA A 8 -10.79 -1.79 2.61
C ALA A 8 -11.23 -2.17 1.18
N ALA A 9 -10.55 -3.13 0.57
CA ALA A 9 -10.87 -3.64 -0.76
C ALA A 9 -12.22 -4.37 -0.79
N LYS A 10 -12.57 -5.12 0.25
CA LYS A 10 -13.87 -5.77 0.39
C LYS A 10 -14.99 -4.74 0.56
N LYS A 11 -14.76 -3.71 1.38
CA LYS A 11 -15.70 -2.60 1.53
C LYS A 11 -15.93 -1.87 0.20
N ALA A 12 -14.86 -1.53 -0.51
CA ALA A 12 -14.98 -0.90 -1.83
C ALA A 12 -15.71 -1.79 -2.85
N GLU A 13 -15.45 -3.11 -2.84
CA GLU A 13 -16.20 -4.06 -3.67
C GLU A 13 -17.70 -4.04 -3.33
N ASP A 14 -18.06 -4.02 -2.05
CA ASP A 14 -19.44 -3.93 -1.57
C ASP A 14 -20.12 -2.59 -1.94
N GLU A 15 -19.33 -1.52 -2.08
CA GLU A 15 -19.77 -0.20 -2.57
C GLU A 15 -19.85 -0.10 -4.10
N GLY A 16 -19.56 -1.18 -4.82
CA GLY A 16 -19.72 -1.27 -6.28
C GLY A 16 -18.47 -0.92 -7.10
N PHE A 17 -17.30 -0.74 -6.47
CA PHE A 17 -16.03 -0.49 -7.19
C PHE A 17 -15.49 -1.71 -7.95
N GLY A 18 -16.19 -2.84 -7.88
CA GLY A 18 -15.82 -4.09 -8.53
C GLY A 18 -14.81 -4.92 -7.73
N LYS A 19 -14.54 -6.12 -8.24
CA LYS A 19 -13.63 -7.07 -7.57
C LYS A 19 -12.24 -6.47 -7.44
N CYS A 20 -11.65 -6.57 -6.25
CA CYS A 20 -10.32 -6.03 -5.94
C CYS A 20 -9.26 -6.34 -7.03
N ARG A 21 -9.18 -7.60 -7.49
CA ARG A 21 -8.19 -8.00 -8.50
C ARG A 21 -8.38 -7.28 -9.84
N THR A 22 -9.62 -7.05 -10.24
CA THR A 22 -9.96 -6.34 -11.48
C THR A 22 -9.64 -4.86 -11.34
N THR A 23 -10.10 -4.23 -10.26
CA THR A 23 -9.90 -2.80 -10.01
C THR A 23 -8.42 -2.46 -9.88
N PHE A 24 -7.64 -3.26 -9.17
CA PHE A 24 -6.19 -3.05 -9.09
C PHE A 24 -5.46 -3.28 -10.41
N ALA A 25 -5.90 -4.20 -11.26
CA ALA A 25 -5.31 -4.33 -12.60
C ALA A 25 -5.52 -3.04 -13.43
N ILE A 26 -6.71 -2.43 -13.31
CA ILE A 26 -7.01 -1.14 -13.95
C ILE A 26 -6.14 -0.03 -13.34
N THR A 27 -6.08 0.09 -12.01
CA THR A 27 -5.25 1.11 -11.36
C THR A 27 -3.77 0.99 -11.73
N LEU A 28 -3.23 -0.24 -11.79
CA LEU A 28 -1.84 -0.46 -12.20
C LEU A 28 -1.58 -0.08 -13.66
N SER A 29 -2.59 -0.17 -14.54
CA SER A 29 -2.46 0.31 -15.93
C SER A 29 -2.42 1.83 -16.06
N MET A 30 -2.77 2.58 -15.01
CA MET A 30 -2.68 4.04 -14.97
C MET A 30 -1.29 4.54 -14.54
N ILE A 31 -0.42 3.64 -14.05
CA ILE A 31 0.96 3.95 -13.65
C ILE A 31 1.87 3.83 -14.86
N SER A 32 2.79 4.78 -15.05
CA SER A 32 3.74 4.69 -16.17
C SER A 32 4.68 3.48 -16.03
N ASP A 33 5.15 2.93 -17.16
CA ASP A 33 6.09 1.79 -17.15
C ASP A 33 7.35 2.07 -16.32
N ALA A 34 7.83 3.31 -16.33
CA ALA A 34 8.99 3.73 -15.55
C ALA A 34 8.72 3.66 -14.03
N GLN A 35 7.57 4.16 -13.58
CA GLN A 35 7.14 4.06 -12.17
C GLN A 35 6.90 2.60 -11.78
N LEU A 36 6.26 1.81 -12.63
CA LEU A 36 6.01 0.40 -12.37
C LEU A 36 7.31 -0.39 -12.25
N LYS A 37 8.31 -0.09 -13.09
CA LYS A 37 9.65 -0.67 -13.01
C LYS A 37 10.35 -0.27 -11.71
N ALA A 38 10.27 1.00 -11.31
CA ALA A 38 10.88 1.47 -10.07
C ALA A 38 10.23 0.88 -8.82
N LEU A 39 8.92 0.59 -8.85
CA LEU A 39 8.24 -0.10 -7.75
C LEU A 39 8.73 -1.55 -7.56
N ARG A 40 9.29 -2.20 -8.60
CA ARG A 40 9.83 -3.57 -8.47
C ARG A 40 11.10 -3.63 -7.62
N THR A 41 11.86 -2.55 -7.58
CA THR A 41 13.09 -2.42 -6.78
C THR A 41 12.86 -1.59 -5.51
N ALA A 42 11.65 -1.10 -5.29
CA ALA A 42 11.32 -0.30 -4.12
C ALA A 42 11.50 -1.10 -2.83
N THR A 43 12.13 -0.46 -1.84
CA THR A 43 12.34 -0.97 -0.49
C THR A 43 11.76 -0.01 0.54
N VAL A 44 11.68 -0.46 1.80
CA VAL A 44 11.26 0.38 2.92
C VAL A 44 12.44 0.61 3.85
N ASP A 45 12.74 1.88 4.09
CA ASP A 45 13.68 2.33 5.11
C ASP A 45 13.06 2.14 6.51
N LYS A 46 13.47 1.05 7.17
CA LYS A 46 12.96 0.66 8.49
C LYS A 46 13.22 1.69 9.58
N SER A 47 14.21 2.56 9.43
CA SER A 47 14.50 3.60 10.42
C SER A 47 13.41 4.69 10.48
N LYS A 48 12.60 4.81 9.42
CA LYS A 48 11.49 5.77 9.31
C LYS A 48 10.13 5.16 9.63
N VAL A 49 10.08 3.86 9.90
CA VAL A 49 8.87 3.13 10.26
C VAL A 49 8.68 3.18 11.77
N THR A 50 7.46 3.45 12.23
CA THR A 50 7.14 3.53 13.67
C THR A 50 6.24 2.38 14.07
N ARG A 51 6.60 1.65 15.13
CA ARG A 51 5.71 0.67 15.75
C ARG A 51 4.97 1.32 16.91
N ARG A 52 3.64 1.34 16.84
CA ARG A 52 2.77 1.84 17.91
C ARG A 52 2.70 0.86 19.08
N ALA A 53 2.30 1.35 20.25
CA ALA A 53 2.18 0.54 21.46
C ALA A 53 1.20 -0.64 21.33
N ASN A 54 0.14 -0.49 20.51
CA ASN A 54 -0.82 -1.54 20.22
C ASN A 54 -0.32 -2.56 19.17
N GLY A 55 0.90 -2.40 18.66
CA GLY A 55 1.50 -3.29 17.67
C GLY A 55 1.26 -2.89 16.21
N ASP A 56 0.46 -1.86 15.95
CA ASP A 56 0.31 -1.30 14.60
C ASP A 56 1.62 -0.66 14.11
N VAL A 57 1.79 -0.56 12.79
CA VAL A 57 3.02 -0.11 12.16
C VAL A 57 2.70 1.03 11.18
N ASP A 58 3.26 2.20 11.45
CA ASP A 58 3.17 3.38 10.58
C ASP A 58 4.31 3.38 9.56
N ILE A 59 3.96 3.42 8.29
CA ILE A 59 4.88 3.47 7.15
C ILE A 59 4.61 4.78 6.40
N PRO A 60 5.37 5.84 6.68
CA PRO A 60 5.18 7.09 5.95
C PRO A 60 5.71 6.94 4.50
N ALA A 61 5.14 7.66 3.54
CA ALA A 61 5.52 7.60 2.13
C ALA A 61 7.02 7.86 1.92
N ARG A 62 7.61 8.75 2.73
CA ARG A 62 9.06 9.06 2.75
C ARG A 62 9.98 7.90 3.19
N ALA A 63 9.40 6.81 3.69
CA ALA A 63 10.12 5.58 3.99
C ALA A 63 10.30 4.69 2.77
N VAL A 64 9.55 4.92 1.68
CA VAL A 64 9.72 4.17 0.43
C VAL A 64 10.96 4.69 -0.31
N VAL A 65 11.89 3.78 -0.59
CA VAL A 65 13.14 4.06 -1.31
C VAL A 65 13.12 3.30 -2.62
N ALA A 66 13.24 4.00 -3.74
CA ALA A 66 13.24 3.42 -5.08
C ALA A 66 14.17 4.19 -6.02
N ASP A 67 14.43 3.62 -7.19
CA ASP A 67 15.30 4.22 -8.22
C ASP A 67 14.71 5.51 -8.82
N VAL A 68 13.41 5.78 -8.60
CA VAL A 68 12.76 7.05 -8.94
C VAL A 68 12.19 7.70 -7.69
N ARG A 69 12.10 9.04 -7.72
CA ARG A 69 11.48 9.79 -6.63
C ARG A 69 9.97 9.71 -6.75
N PHE A 70 9.34 9.18 -5.71
CA PHE A 70 7.91 9.31 -5.49
C PHE A 70 7.60 10.57 -4.68
N THR A 71 6.51 11.24 -4.99
CA THR A 71 5.98 12.39 -4.26
C THR A 71 4.78 11.98 -3.40
N ALA A 72 4.29 12.88 -2.55
CA ALA A 72 3.06 12.67 -1.79
C ALA A 72 1.79 12.55 -2.66
N HIS A 73 1.86 12.91 -3.95
CA HIS A 73 0.79 12.63 -4.90
C HIS A 73 0.86 11.20 -5.46
N ASP A 74 2.03 10.57 -5.39
CA ASP A 74 2.26 9.21 -5.90
C ASP A 74 2.05 8.15 -4.81
N LEU A 75 2.39 8.47 -3.56
CA LEU A 75 2.31 7.57 -2.40
C LEU A 75 1.70 8.29 -1.19
N SER A 76 0.85 7.57 -0.45
CA SER A 76 0.32 8.01 0.84
C SER A 76 1.08 7.36 2.00
N ASP A 77 0.97 7.98 3.19
CA ASP A 77 1.30 7.30 4.43
C ASP A 77 0.33 6.12 4.64
N MET A 78 0.80 5.05 5.28
CA MET A 78 0.02 3.84 5.51
C MET A 78 0.19 3.32 6.94
N THR A 79 -0.89 2.79 7.53
CA THR A 79 -0.89 2.10 8.81
C THR A 79 -1.22 0.62 8.60
N LEU A 80 -0.32 -0.26 9.06
CA LEU A 80 -0.53 -1.71 9.04
C LEU A 80 -0.90 -2.24 10.43
N SER A 81 -1.85 -3.17 10.46
CA SER A 81 -2.27 -3.90 11.67
C SER A 81 -2.19 -5.39 11.44
N TYR A 82 -1.64 -6.14 12.40
CA TYR A 82 -1.58 -7.60 12.33
C TYR A 82 -2.80 -8.22 13.02
N ARG A 83 -3.65 -8.90 12.25
CA ARG A 83 -4.91 -9.49 12.73
C ARG A 83 -5.07 -10.90 12.14
N HIS A 84 -5.47 -11.86 12.96
CA HIS A 84 -5.76 -13.24 12.51
C HIS A 84 -4.68 -13.85 11.59
N GLY A 85 -3.41 -13.69 11.94
CA GLY A 85 -2.29 -14.25 11.17
C GLY A 85 -1.86 -13.43 9.93
N ASN A 86 -2.53 -12.31 9.64
CA ASN A 86 -2.33 -11.52 8.42
C ASN A 86 -2.11 -10.03 8.70
N TRP A 87 -1.44 -9.33 7.79
CA TRP A 87 -1.27 -7.88 7.84
C TRP A 87 -2.33 -7.17 7.00
N PHE A 88 -2.90 -6.11 7.55
CA PHE A 88 -3.93 -5.30 6.90
C PHE A 88 -3.60 -3.82 6.91
N ILE A 89 -3.90 -3.10 5.83
CA ILE A 89 -3.97 -1.63 5.82
C ILE A 89 -5.26 -1.21 6.54
N ILE A 90 -5.19 -0.23 7.44
CA ILE A 90 -6.30 0.13 8.34
C ILE A 90 -6.64 1.63 8.41
N ASP A 91 -6.01 2.46 7.60
CA ASP A 91 -6.38 3.87 7.42
C ASP A 91 -7.42 4.09 6.31
#